data_AF-A0A943LC75-F1
#
_entry.id   AF-A0A943LC75-F1
#
_cell.length_a   1.000
_cell.length_b   1.000
_cell.length_c   1.000
_cell.angle_alpha   90.00
_cell.angle_beta   90.00
_cell.angle_gamma   90.00
#
_symmetry.space_group_name_H-M   'P 1'
#
loop_
_entity.id
_entity.type
_entity.pdbx_description
1 polymer ?
#
loop_
_entity_poly.entity_id
_entity_poly.type
_entity_poly.pdbx_seq_one_letter_code
_entity_poly.pdbx_strand_id
1 'polypeptide(L)'
;MSKYKYIDRDILCKYDFSEEFLKTLDFEIEDIIPLRKVFILLTNKGKKILKLIDTSSNRINFINTALEYLSLGYEDILSYYKNDKGDIVFESLDNRYVVLNMIEGREAAFSNPVEIELCTKALANMHNSSKGIFNILTSDIVQGNVGDYLPNYFNNAKEDLISIKDYIMRFRYKNEFDNIFLDNVDKFIE
;
A
#
# COMPACT_ATOMS: atom_id res chain seq x y z
N MET A 1 3.07 26.22 15.16
CA MET A 1 3.00 24.78 15.52
C MET A 1 4.21 24.08 14.94
N SER A 2 5.03 23.46 15.78
CA SER A 2 6.17 22.64 15.38
C SER A 2 5.66 21.50 14.46
N LYS A 3 5.98 21.56 13.16
CA LYS A 3 5.79 20.40 12.28
C LYS A 3 6.80 19.36 12.75
N TYR A 4 6.35 18.32 13.46
CA TYR A 4 7.20 17.18 13.79
C TYR A 4 7.84 16.68 12.49
N LYS A 5 9.18 16.73 12.41
CA LYS A 5 9.96 16.35 11.23
C LYS A 5 9.63 14.92 10.75
N TYR A 6 9.16 14.07 11.66
CA TYR A 6 8.67 12.73 11.38
C TYR A 6 7.35 12.49 12.13
N ILE A 7 6.22 12.59 11.41
CA ILE A 7 4.87 12.32 11.94
C ILE A 7 4.74 10.83 12.34
N ASP A 8 5.52 9.96 11.71
CA ASP A 8 5.45 8.50 11.85
C ASP A 8 6.57 7.91 12.73
N ARG A 9 7.09 8.69 13.69
CA ARG A 9 8.24 8.31 14.52
C ARG A 9 8.09 6.94 15.19
N ASP A 10 6.90 6.62 15.70
CA ASP A 10 6.66 5.37 16.44
C ASP A 10 6.86 4.12 15.59
N ILE A 11 6.60 4.21 14.28
CA ILE A 11 6.85 3.11 13.34
C ILE A 11 8.32 3.06 12.97
N LEU A 12 8.95 4.21 12.71
CA LEU A 12 10.37 4.28 12.36
C LEU A 12 11.29 3.74 13.48
N CYS A 13 10.91 3.94 14.74
CA CYS A 13 11.65 3.41 15.89
C CYS A 13 11.59 1.89 16.05
N LYS A 14 10.75 1.18 15.29
CA LYS A 14 10.66 -0.29 15.31
C LYS A 14 11.67 -0.96 14.39
N TYR A 15 12.29 -0.23 13.46
CA TYR A 15 13.23 -0.81 12.52
C TYR A 15 14.51 -1.25 13.22
N ASP A 16 14.99 -2.43 12.88
CA ASP A 16 16.34 -2.87 13.21
C ASP A 16 17.31 -2.46 12.11
N PHE A 17 18.45 -1.90 12.52
CA PHE A 17 19.57 -1.55 11.65
C PHE A 17 20.88 -2.17 12.17
N SER A 18 20.78 -3.25 12.93
CA SER A 18 21.94 -4.04 13.33
C SER A 18 22.72 -4.52 12.10
N GLU A 19 24.05 -4.57 12.22
CA GLU A 19 24.90 -5.06 11.13
C GLU A 19 24.57 -6.51 10.76
N GLU A 20 24.16 -7.32 11.74
CA GLU A 20 23.70 -8.69 11.54
C GLU A 20 22.48 -8.75 10.61
N PHE A 21 21.44 -7.97 10.91
CA PHE A 21 20.26 -7.89 10.05
C PHE A 21 20.59 -7.35 8.67
N LEU A 22 21.34 -6.24 8.57
CA LEU A 22 21.65 -5.62 7.28
C LEU A 22 22.44 -6.55 6.36
N LYS A 23 23.32 -7.40 6.90
CA LYS A 23 24.02 -8.45 6.13
C LYS A 23 23.08 -9.48 5.50
N THR A 24 21.91 -9.73 6.09
CA THR A 24 20.93 -10.66 5.51
C THR A 24 20.29 -10.15 4.22
N LEU A 25 20.32 -8.83 3.99
CA LEU A 25 19.77 -8.18 2.80
C LEU A 25 20.66 -8.34 1.57
N ASP A 26 21.93 -8.71 1.75
CA ASP A 26 22.82 -9.11 0.64
C ASP A 26 23.10 -8.00 -0.40
N PHE A 27 23.31 -6.78 0.09
CA PHE A 27 23.85 -5.64 -0.66
C PHE A 27 24.55 -4.66 0.28
N GLU A 28 25.41 -3.81 -0.27
CA GLU A 28 26.12 -2.78 0.52
C GLU A 28 25.25 -1.54 0.61
N ILE A 29 25.10 -1.01 1.83
CA ILE A 29 24.30 0.20 2.11
C ILE A 29 25.25 1.37 2.31
N GLU A 30 25.09 2.40 1.48
CA GLU A 30 25.85 3.64 1.53
C GLU A 30 25.20 4.66 2.46
N ASP A 31 23.86 4.74 2.45
CA ASP A 31 23.09 5.68 3.27
C ASP A 31 21.65 5.18 3.53
N ILE A 32 21.03 5.70 4.60
CA ILE A 32 19.70 5.34 5.06
C ILE A 32 18.89 6.61 5.34
N ILE A 33 17.84 6.81 4.55
CA ILE A 33 17.04 8.04 4.57
C ILE A 33 15.61 7.70 5.04
N PRO A 34 15.15 8.21 6.20
CA PRO A 34 13.77 8.02 6.63
C PRO A 34 12.79 8.73 5.70
N LEU A 35 11.75 8.03 5.24
CA LEU A 35 10.67 8.56 4.42
C LEU A 35 9.31 8.08 4.95
N ARG A 36 8.56 8.97 5.60
CA ARG A 36 7.26 8.64 6.24
C ARG A 36 7.40 7.43 7.19
N LYS A 37 6.79 6.28 6.84
CA LYS A 37 6.78 5.03 7.61
C LYS A 37 7.84 4.00 7.17
N VAL A 38 8.70 4.36 6.21
CA VAL A 38 9.69 3.47 5.59
C VAL A 38 11.08 4.13 5.55
N PHE A 39 12.09 3.37 5.15
CA PHE A 39 13.42 3.88 4.89
C PHE A 39 13.83 3.66 3.44
N ILE A 40 14.41 4.68 2.81
CA ILE A 40 15.13 4.52 1.55
C ILE A 40 16.56 4.11 1.88
N LEU A 41 17.04 3.06 1.24
CA LEU A 41 18.43 2.62 1.30
C LEU A 41 19.12 3.02 0.00
N LEU A 42 20.21 3.78 0.11
CA LEU A 42 21.14 3.98 -1.00
C LEU A 42 22.10 2.79 -0.99
N THR A 43 22.19 2.06 -2.10
CA THR A 43 22.94 0.80 -2.15
C THR A 43 23.72 0.67 -3.45
N ASN A 44 24.72 -0.21 -3.44
CA ASN A 44 25.47 -0.58 -4.64
C ASN A 44 24.61 -1.33 -5.70
N LYS A 45 23.39 -1.73 -5.37
CA LYS A 45 22.39 -2.35 -6.28
C LYS A 45 21.22 -1.40 -6.60
N GLY A 46 21.44 -0.08 -6.51
CA GLY A 46 20.42 0.97 -6.75
C GLY A 46 19.58 1.29 -5.50
N LYS A 47 18.68 2.27 -5.60
CA LYS A 47 17.87 2.66 -4.43
C LYS A 47 16.85 1.57 -4.08
N LYS A 48 16.71 1.28 -2.79
CA LYS A 48 15.74 0.34 -2.25
C LYS A 48 14.84 1.00 -1.22
N ILE A 49 13.69 0.39 -0.96
CA ILE A 49 12.80 0.78 0.14
C ILE A 49 12.72 -0.38 1.12
N LEU A 50 13.17 -0.15 2.35
CA LEU A 50 12.99 -1.08 3.47
C LEU A 50 11.66 -0.76 4.16
N LYS A 51 10.78 -1.76 4.22
CA LYS A 51 9.42 -1.61 4.75
C LYS A 51 9.10 -2.68 5.77
N LEU A 52 8.66 -2.26 6.95
CA LEU A 52 8.03 -3.13 7.95
C LEU A 52 6.69 -3.68 7.41
N ILE A 53 6.46 -4.97 7.64
CA ILE A 53 5.23 -5.65 7.25
C ILE A 53 4.62 -6.43 8.43
N ASP A 54 3.30 -6.37 8.52
CA ASP A 54 2.44 -7.21 9.37
C ASP A 54 1.72 -8.30 8.55
N THR A 55 1.84 -8.22 7.22
CA THR A 55 1.21 -9.11 6.25
C THR A 55 1.81 -10.53 6.33
N SER A 56 0.98 -11.56 6.08
CA SER A 56 1.44 -12.95 6.08
C SER A 56 2.35 -13.26 4.90
N SER A 57 3.28 -14.22 5.08
CA SER A 57 4.18 -14.66 4.01
C SER A 57 3.41 -15.17 2.78
N ASN A 58 2.26 -15.82 2.97
CA ASN A 58 1.39 -16.26 1.86
C ASN A 58 0.89 -15.08 1.02
N ARG A 59 0.49 -13.98 1.67
CA ARG A 59 0.02 -12.78 0.97
C ARG A 59 1.19 -12.05 0.28
N ILE A 60 2.36 -12.01 0.90
CA ILE A 60 3.57 -11.46 0.26
C ILE A 60 3.97 -12.28 -0.97
N ASN A 61 3.98 -13.61 -0.87
CA ASN A 61 4.27 -14.51 -1.98
C ASN A 61 3.25 -14.33 -3.12
N PHE A 62 1.96 -14.21 -2.80
CA PHE A 62 0.94 -13.90 -3.81
C PHE A 62 1.23 -12.59 -4.55
N ILE A 63 1.52 -11.51 -3.81
CA ILE A 63 1.83 -10.21 -4.41
C ILE A 63 3.09 -10.31 -5.27
N ASN A 64 4.14 -10.98 -4.78
CA ASN A 64 5.38 -11.18 -5.54
C ASN A 64 5.13 -11.92 -6.86
N THR A 65 4.44 -13.06 -6.82
CA THR A 65 4.07 -13.82 -8.03
C THR A 65 3.25 -12.97 -9.01
N ALA A 66 2.32 -12.17 -8.50
CA ALA A 66 1.53 -11.28 -9.34
C ALA A 66 2.39 -10.20 -10.00
N LEU A 67 3.26 -9.53 -9.24
CA LEU A 67 4.16 -8.49 -9.78
C LEU A 67 5.14 -9.05 -10.82
N GLU A 68 5.67 -10.26 -10.58
CA GLU A 68 6.53 -10.96 -11.55
C GLU A 68 5.81 -11.34 -12.84
N TYR A 69 4.54 -11.74 -12.74
CA TYR A 69 3.75 -12.03 -13.93
C TYR A 69 3.46 -10.75 -14.73
N LEU A 70 3.08 -9.68 -14.02
CA LEU A 70 2.77 -8.38 -14.63
C LEU A 70 3.98 -7.76 -15.33
N SER A 71 5.18 -7.96 -14.79
CA SER A 71 6.42 -7.41 -15.36
C SER A 71 6.78 -7.99 -16.72
N LEU A 72 6.20 -9.15 -17.11
CA LEU A 72 6.37 -9.71 -18.45
C LEU A 72 5.75 -8.85 -19.56
N GLY A 73 4.75 -8.03 -19.22
CA GLY A 73 4.05 -7.15 -20.17
C GLY A 73 4.15 -5.65 -19.85
N TYR A 74 4.62 -5.28 -18.65
CA TYR A 74 4.73 -3.89 -18.23
C TYR A 74 5.87 -3.68 -17.23
N GLU A 75 6.94 -3.01 -17.67
CA GLU A 75 8.20 -2.87 -16.92
C GLU A 75 8.12 -1.87 -15.75
N ASP A 76 7.25 -0.86 -15.85
CA ASP A 76 7.09 0.20 -14.83
C ASP A 76 6.23 -0.26 -13.65
N ILE A 77 6.59 -1.41 -13.07
CA ILE A 77 5.90 -2.02 -11.94
C ILE A 77 6.82 -2.21 -10.75
N LEU A 78 6.27 -1.99 -9.55
CA LEU A 78 6.97 -2.24 -8.29
C LEU A 78 7.42 -3.70 -8.23
N SER A 79 8.61 -3.96 -7.70
CA SER A 79 9.13 -5.32 -7.52
C SER A 79 9.81 -5.48 -6.17
N TYR A 80 9.71 -6.69 -5.61
CA TYR A 80 10.49 -7.07 -4.44
C TYR A 80 11.94 -7.29 -4.84
N TYR A 81 12.84 -6.88 -3.96
CA TYR A 81 14.22 -7.35 -4.01
C TYR A 81 14.28 -8.76 -3.44
N LYS A 82 15.06 -9.62 -4.10
CA LYS A 82 15.41 -10.97 -3.66
C LYS A 82 16.89 -11.01 -3.32
N ASN A 83 17.25 -11.55 -2.17
CA ASN A 83 18.66 -11.85 -1.88
C ASN A 83 19.14 -13.02 -2.77
N ASP A 84 20.43 -13.34 -2.71
CA ASP A 84 21.03 -14.45 -3.47
C ASP A 84 20.43 -15.83 -3.14
N LYS A 85 19.70 -15.97 -2.03
CA LYS A 85 18.95 -17.20 -1.66
C LYS A 85 17.52 -17.22 -2.22
N GLY A 86 17.04 -16.12 -2.79
CA GLY A 86 15.67 -15.96 -3.28
C GLY A 86 14.65 -15.50 -2.23
N ASP A 87 15.10 -15.14 -1.03
CA ASP A 87 14.22 -14.66 0.04
C ASP A 87 13.71 -13.24 -0.27
N ILE A 88 12.42 -13.00 -0.02
CA ILE A 88 11.76 -11.68 -0.17
C ILE A 88 11.25 -11.10 1.16
N VAL A 89 11.21 -11.93 2.21
CA VAL A 89 10.86 -11.53 3.57
C VAL A 89 12.09 -11.72 4.44
N PHE A 90 12.44 -10.68 5.19
CA PHE A 90 13.57 -10.67 6.10
C PHE A 90 13.05 -10.46 7.52
N GLU A 91 13.57 -11.21 8.48
CA GLU A 91 13.12 -11.15 9.87
C GLU A 91 14.26 -10.65 10.75
N SER A 92 13.95 -9.74 11.68
CA SER A 92 14.88 -9.36 12.74
C SER A 92 14.10 -8.93 13.97
N LEU A 93 14.56 -9.36 15.14
CA LEU A 93 13.83 -9.24 16.41
C LEU A 93 12.42 -9.81 16.25
N ASP A 94 11.39 -9.06 16.67
CA ASP A 94 9.97 -9.42 16.52
C ASP A 94 9.35 -8.83 15.24
N ASN A 95 10.18 -8.32 14.31
CA ASN A 95 9.72 -7.60 13.14
C ASN A 95 10.02 -8.35 11.84
N ARG A 96 9.16 -8.13 10.85
CA ARG A 96 9.32 -8.64 9.49
C ARG A 96 9.39 -7.49 8.51
N TYR A 97 10.23 -7.67 7.51
CA TYR A 97 10.56 -6.65 6.53
C TYR A 97 10.46 -7.21 5.12
N VAL A 98 10.19 -6.31 4.19
CA VAL A 98 10.40 -6.51 2.76
C VAL A 98 11.30 -5.41 2.24
N VAL A 99 12.06 -5.73 1.20
CA VAL A 99 12.85 -4.75 0.45
C VAL A 99 12.21 -4.61 -0.93
N LEU A 100 11.91 -3.38 -1.34
CA LEU A 100 11.36 -3.07 -2.65
C LEU A 100 12.41 -2.37 -3.51
N ASN A 101 12.46 -2.68 -4.80
CA ASN A 101 13.23 -1.91 -5.76
C ASN A 101 12.53 -0.55 -5.96
N MET A 102 13.26 0.55 -5.73
CA MET A 102 12.68 1.89 -5.86
C MET A 102 12.60 2.27 -7.34
N ILE A 103 11.41 2.69 -7.78
CA ILE A 103 11.23 3.35 -9.07
C ILE A 103 11.53 4.83 -8.86
N GLU A 104 12.49 5.36 -9.61
CA GLU A 104 12.84 6.77 -9.56
C GLU A 104 11.70 7.62 -10.12
N GLY A 105 11.24 8.59 -9.34
CA GLY A 105 10.13 9.45 -9.73
C GLY A 105 9.62 10.30 -8.58
N ARG A 106 8.50 10.96 -8.84
CA ARG A 106 7.74 11.72 -7.85
C ARG A 106 6.28 11.29 -7.85
N GLU A 107 5.59 11.57 -6.75
CA GLU A 107 4.15 11.37 -6.69
C GLU A 107 3.43 12.24 -7.74
N ALA A 108 2.38 11.67 -8.33
CA ALA A 108 1.54 12.37 -9.28
C ALA A 108 0.69 13.44 -8.57
N ALA A 109 0.55 14.59 -9.21
CA ALA A 109 -0.34 15.65 -8.79
C ALA A 109 -1.72 15.43 -9.43
N PHE A 110 -2.70 14.97 -8.66
CA PHE A 110 -4.07 14.75 -9.14
C PHE A 110 -4.86 16.05 -9.39
N SER A 111 -4.25 17.22 -9.20
CA SER A 111 -4.77 18.48 -9.72
C SER A 111 -4.34 18.77 -11.16
N ASN A 112 -3.37 18.02 -11.70
CA ASN A 112 -2.86 18.15 -13.06
C ASN A 112 -3.51 17.11 -13.98
N PRO A 113 -4.35 17.50 -14.95
CA PRO A 113 -5.04 16.56 -15.83
C PRO A 113 -4.08 15.71 -16.68
N VAL A 114 -2.90 16.24 -17.04
CA VAL A 114 -1.90 15.48 -17.80
C VAL A 114 -1.35 14.33 -16.96
N GLU A 115 -1.13 14.55 -15.66
CA GLU A 115 -0.64 13.51 -14.76
C GLU A 115 -1.72 12.46 -14.48
N ILE A 116 -3.00 12.85 -14.40
CA ILE A 116 -4.12 11.90 -14.32
C ILE A 116 -4.15 10.99 -15.55
N GLU A 117 -3.94 11.55 -16.75
CA GLU A 117 -3.88 10.77 -18.00
C GLU A 117 -2.73 9.74 -17.95
N LEU A 118 -1.55 10.13 -17.48
CA LEU A 118 -0.42 9.23 -17.30
C LEU A 118 -0.72 8.10 -16.30
N CYS A 119 -1.30 8.43 -15.14
CA CYS A 119 -1.70 7.43 -14.15
C CYS A 119 -2.73 6.44 -14.71
N THR A 120 -3.67 6.92 -15.52
CA THR A 120 -4.72 6.08 -16.12
C THR A 120 -4.12 5.14 -17.18
N LYS A 121 -3.16 5.61 -17.99
CA LYS A 121 -2.42 4.77 -18.94
C LYS A 121 -1.60 3.71 -18.21
N ALA A 122 -0.89 4.07 -17.14
CA ALA A 122 -0.13 3.12 -16.32
C ALA A 122 -1.04 2.02 -15.74
N LEU A 123 -2.20 2.40 -15.21
CA LEU A 123 -3.19 1.46 -14.69
C LEU A 123 -3.74 0.53 -15.79
N ALA A 124 -4.04 1.07 -16.97
CA ALA A 124 -4.51 0.29 -18.11
C ALA A 124 -3.46 -0.71 -18.61
N ASN A 125 -2.18 -0.30 -18.66
CA ASN A 125 -1.08 -1.17 -19.04
C ASN A 125 -0.89 -2.30 -18.01
N MET A 126 -0.89 -1.99 -16.72
CA MET A 126 -0.83 -3.00 -15.65
C MET A 126 -2.00 -3.99 -15.78
N HIS A 127 -3.23 -3.52 -16.02
CA HIS A 127 -4.40 -4.39 -16.19
C HIS A 127 -4.30 -5.26 -17.46
N ASN A 128 -3.77 -4.73 -18.56
CA ASN A 128 -3.54 -5.52 -19.77
C ASN A 128 -2.50 -6.61 -19.56
N SER A 129 -1.42 -6.32 -18.82
CA SER A 129 -0.39 -7.30 -18.45
C SER A 129 -0.89 -8.38 -17.50
N SER A 130 -2.00 -8.15 -16.79
CA SER A 130 -2.59 -9.14 -15.89
C SER A 130 -3.43 -10.19 -16.61
N LYS A 131 -3.68 -10.05 -17.91
CA LYS A 131 -4.51 -11.00 -18.67
C LYS A 131 -3.86 -12.38 -18.68
N GLY A 132 -4.58 -13.37 -18.15
CA GLY A 132 -4.09 -14.75 -18.04
C GLY A 132 -3.45 -15.09 -16.69
N ILE A 133 -3.39 -14.14 -15.75
CA ILE A 133 -2.80 -14.38 -14.42
C ILE A 133 -3.48 -15.51 -13.65
N PHE A 134 -4.78 -15.73 -13.85
CA PHE A 134 -5.50 -16.85 -13.22
C PHE A 134 -5.01 -18.23 -13.68
N ASN A 135 -4.29 -18.33 -14.81
CA ASN A 135 -3.72 -19.60 -15.27
C ASN A 135 -2.49 -20.02 -14.46
N ILE A 136 -1.86 -19.09 -13.72
CA ILE A 136 -0.67 -19.36 -12.91
C ILE A 136 -0.95 -19.34 -11.40
N LEU A 137 -2.13 -18.88 -11.00
CA LEU A 137 -2.55 -18.81 -9.60
C LEU A 137 -3.44 -20.00 -9.25
N THR A 138 -3.27 -20.56 -8.05
CA THR A 138 -4.16 -21.63 -7.57
C THR A 138 -5.51 -21.06 -7.12
N SER A 139 -6.55 -21.88 -7.17
CA SER A 139 -7.90 -21.50 -6.73
C SER A 139 -7.92 -21.00 -5.28
N ASP A 140 -7.17 -21.64 -4.38
CA ASP A 140 -7.09 -21.26 -2.96
C ASP A 140 -6.45 -19.87 -2.80
N ILE A 141 -5.40 -19.59 -3.58
CA ILE A 141 -4.78 -18.26 -3.61
C ILE A 141 -5.77 -17.22 -4.13
N VAL A 142 -6.50 -17.51 -5.22
CA VAL A 142 -7.49 -16.57 -5.73
C VAL A 142 -8.55 -16.30 -4.68
N GLN A 143 -9.17 -17.33 -4.10
CA GLN A 143 -10.22 -17.21 -3.07
C GLN A 143 -9.76 -16.41 -1.86
N GLY A 144 -8.55 -16.67 -1.35
CA GLY A 144 -7.99 -15.95 -0.21
C GLY A 144 -7.64 -14.48 -0.49
N ASN A 145 -7.73 -14.04 -1.74
CA ASN A 145 -7.37 -12.69 -2.18
C ASN A 145 -8.49 -11.99 -2.99
N VAL A 146 -9.70 -12.57 -3.07
CA VAL A 146 -10.87 -11.89 -3.64
C VAL A 146 -11.31 -10.77 -2.70
N GLY A 147 -11.60 -9.60 -3.26
CA GLY A 147 -12.15 -8.47 -2.51
C GLY A 147 -13.63 -8.63 -2.19
N ASP A 148 -14.17 -7.72 -1.39
CA ASP A 148 -15.59 -7.71 -1.06
C ASP A 148 -16.46 -7.49 -2.31
N TYR A 149 -17.66 -8.06 -2.26
CA TYR A 149 -18.66 -7.79 -3.30
C TYR A 149 -19.11 -6.33 -3.20
N LEU A 150 -18.72 -5.53 -4.20
CA LEU A 150 -18.92 -4.07 -4.20
C LEU A 150 -20.36 -3.65 -3.89
N PRO A 151 -21.42 -4.28 -4.43
CA PRO A 151 -22.79 -3.91 -4.06
C PRO A 151 -23.09 -4.07 -2.57
N ASN A 152 -22.56 -5.09 -1.90
CA ASN A 152 -22.72 -5.22 -0.45
C ASN A 152 -21.98 -4.11 0.29
N TYR A 153 -20.75 -3.79 -0.14
CA TYR A 153 -19.98 -2.69 0.43
C TYR A 153 -20.74 -1.36 0.34
N PHE A 154 -21.28 -1.02 -0.83
CA PHE A 154 -22.06 0.21 -1.02
C PHE A 154 -23.37 0.20 -0.25
N ASN A 155 -24.08 -0.92 -0.18
CA ASN A 155 -25.29 -1.04 0.62
C ASN A 155 -25.00 -0.86 2.11
N ASN A 156 -23.94 -1.48 2.63
CA ASN A 156 -23.53 -1.30 4.03
C ASN A 156 -23.16 0.15 4.32
N ALA A 157 -22.41 0.81 3.44
CA ALA A 157 -22.08 2.24 3.58
C ALA A 157 -23.33 3.12 3.59
N LYS A 158 -24.36 2.78 2.79
CA LYS A 158 -25.66 3.46 2.81
C LYS A 158 -26.39 3.25 4.15
N GLU A 159 -26.45 2.03 4.66
CA GLU A 159 -27.06 1.72 5.98
C GLU A 159 -26.32 2.43 7.13
N ASP A 160 -25.00 2.55 7.03
CA ASP A 160 -24.19 3.32 7.98
C ASP A 160 -24.58 4.80 7.96
N LEU A 161 -24.74 5.40 6.77
CA LEU A 161 -25.19 6.80 6.65
C LEU A 161 -26.59 7.01 7.23
N ILE A 162 -27.53 6.08 7.01
CA ILE A 162 -28.87 6.11 7.62
C ILE A 162 -28.76 6.03 9.14
N SER A 163 -27.96 5.10 9.65
CA SER A 163 -27.76 4.90 11.09
C SER A 163 -27.12 6.12 11.75
N ILE A 164 -26.14 6.75 11.11
CA ILE A 164 -25.50 7.98 11.58
C ILE A 164 -26.51 9.14 11.59
N LYS A 165 -27.33 9.28 10.54
CA LYS A 165 -28.40 10.29 10.49
C LYS A 165 -29.37 10.14 11.65
N ASP A 166 -29.89 8.94 11.86
CA ASP A 166 -30.82 8.63 12.95
C ASP A 166 -30.21 8.88 14.33
N TYR A 167 -28.91 8.60 14.48
CA TYR A 167 -28.17 8.85 15.71
C TYR A 167 -28.04 10.34 16.01
N ILE A 168 -27.59 11.15 15.03
CA ILE A 168 -27.41 12.60 15.18
C ILE A 168 -28.77 13.30 15.39
N MET A 169 -29.84 12.83 14.75
CA MET A 169 -31.18 13.40 14.93
C MET A 169 -31.62 13.41 16.40
N ARG A 170 -31.21 12.40 17.19
CA ARG A 170 -31.53 12.27 18.62
C ARG A 170 -30.75 13.23 19.51
N PHE A 171 -29.71 13.90 19.00
CA PHE A 171 -28.96 14.88 19.78
C PHE A 171 -29.81 16.09 20.14
N ARG A 172 -29.79 16.45 21.42
CA ARG A 172 -30.44 17.67 21.94
C ARG A 172 -29.80 18.95 21.41
N TYR A 173 -28.48 18.93 21.22
CA TYR A 173 -27.71 20.02 20.65
C TYR A 173 -26.90 19.46 19.48
N LYS A 174 -26.99 20.12 18.33
CA LYS A 174 -26.29 19.74 17.10
C LYS A 174 -25.20 20.77 16.82
N ASN A 175 -23.98 20.30 16.59
CA ASN A 175 -22.85 21.16 16.24
C ASN A 175 -22.88 21.52 14.74
N GLU A 176 -21.93 22.33 14.28
CA GLU A 176 -21.84 22.76 12.88
C GLU A 176 -21.74 21.58 11.90
N PHE A 177 -20.89 20.59 12.21
CA PHE A 177 -20.73 19.40 11.38
C PHE A 177 -22.01 18.56 11.32
N ASP A 178 -22.68 18.37 12.46
CA ASP A 178 -23.95 17.64 12.53
C ASP A 178 -25.00 18.26 11.60
N ASN A 179 -25.11 19.59 11.59
CA ASN A 179 -26.05 20.30 10.73
C ASN A 179 -25.66 20.17 9.25
N ILE A 180 -24.38 20.39 8.90
CA ILE A 180 -23.89 20.22 7.53
C ILE A 180 -24.15 18.79 7.02
N PHE A 181 -23.92 17.79 7.87
CA PHE A 181 -24.19 16.39 7.55
C PHE A 181 -25.68 16.16 7.28
N LEU A 182 -26.56 16.56 8.20
CA LEU A 182 -28.01 16.38 8.05
C LEU A 182 -28.58 17.10 6.81
N ASP A 183 -28.04 18.28 6.47
CA ASP A 183 -28.46 19.06 5.31
C ASP A 183 -28.10 18.41 3.96
N ASN A 184 -27.21 17.41 3.96
CA ASN A 184 -26.66 16.82 2.73
C ASN A 184 -26.82 15.31 2.62
N VAL A 185 -26.90 14.58 3.74
CA VAL A 185 -26.85 13.11 3.75
C VAL A 185 -27.91 12.46 2.86
N ASP A 186 -29.12 13.03 2.79
CA ASP A 186 -30.21 12.46 1.99
C ASP A 186 -29.88 12.39 0.50
N LYS A 187 -29.10 13.35 -0.04
CA LYS A 187 -28.63 13.34 -1.44
C LYS A 187 -27.70 12.18 -1.77
N PHE A 188 -27.15 11.52 -0.75
CA PHE A 188 -26.21 10.41 -0.88
C PHE A 188 -26.82 9.05 -0.46
N ILE A 189 -28.06 9.06 0.05
CA ILE A 189 -28.80 7.85 0.44
C ILE A 189 -29.86 7.49 -0.63
N GLU A 190 -30.47 8.49 -1.28
CA GLU A 190 -31.41 8.31 -2.40
C GLU A 190 -30.73 7.69 -3.64
#